data_AF-A0A7X2KRL6-F1
#
_entry.id   AF-A0A7X2KRL6-F1
#
_cell.length_a   1.000
_cell.length_b   1.000
_cell.length_c   1.000
_cell.angle_alpha   90.00
_cell.angle_beta   90.00
_cell.angle_gamma   90.00
#
_symmetry.space_group_name_H-M   'P 1'
#
loop_
_entity.id
_entity.type
_entity.pdbx_description
1 polymer ?
#
loop_
_entity_poly.entity_id
_entity_poly.type
_entity_poly.pdbx_seq_one_letter_code
_entity_poly.pdbx_strand_id
1 'polypeptide(L)'
;MNIFTANLLYLAGHGLIEIRLSNEIGRRLPSVMNSFTKITSKGIDFIRDDGGLGAILNVQTIKFHRDAVIILEDLIAISNMNDEQKEKAKSTLGDMSTEAIKTVVQAVTTAGLSKLLGQ
;
A
#
# COMPACT_ATOMS: atom_id res chain seq x y z
N MET A 1 -18.46 18.34 -27.50
CA MET A 1 -17.08 18.16 -26.98
C MET A 1 -16.39 17.11 -27.85
N ASN A 2 -15.14 17.30 -28.25
CA ASN A 2 -14.45 16.31 -29.09
C ASN A 2 -13.93 15.14 -28.23
N ILE A 3 -13.64 14.00 -28.89
CA ILE A 3 -13.20 12.76 -28.23
C ILE A 3 -11.90 12.98 -27.44
N PHE A 4 -10.97 13.76 -28.00
CA PHE A 4 -9.69 14.09 -27.35
C PHE A 4 -9.89 14.77 -25.99
N THR A 5 -10.70 15.83 -25.93
CA THR A 5 -11.03 16.55 -24.68
C THR A 5 -11.74 15.63 -23.69
N ALA A 6 -12.65 14.77 -24.16
CA ALA A 6 -13.35 13.82 -23.29
C ALA A 6 -12.38 12.81 -22.63
N ASN A 7 -11.45 12.25 -23.42
CA ASN A 7 -10.44 11.31 -22.90
C ASN A 7 -9.53 11.98 -21.86
N LEU A 8 -9.07 13.20 -22.12
CA LEU A 8 -8.22 13.91 -21.17
C LEU A 8 -8.96 14.30 -19.88
N LEU A 9 -10.23 14.71 -19.98
CA LEU A 9 -11.06 14.96 -18.80
C LEU A 9 -11.26 13.71 -17.95
N TYR A 10 -11.43 12.54 -18.59
CA TYR A 10 -11.55 11.27 -17.88
C TYR A 10 -10.27 10.95 -17.09
N LEU A 11 -9.11 11.03 -17.73
CA LEU A 11 -7.82 10.80 -17.06
C LEU A 11 -7.56 11.81 -15.93
N ALA A 12 -7.95 13.07 -16.13
CA ALA A 12 -7.86 14.11 -15.11
C ALA A 12 -8.80 13.84 -13.92
N GLY A 13 -10.02 13.34 -14.18
CA GLY A 13 -10.98 12.93 -13.14
C GLY A 13 -10.47 11.81 -12.24
N HIS A 14 -9.61 10.92 -12.76
CA HIS A 14 -8.92 9.90 -11.97
C HIS A 14 -7.63 10.40 -11.31
N GLY A 15 -7.26 11.66 -11.54
CA GLY A 15 -6.04 12.28 -11.01
C GLY A 15 -4.75 11.76 -11.65
N LEU A 16 -4.83 11.16 -12.85
CA LEU A 16 -3.65 10.64 -13.57
C LEU A 16 -2.91 11.75 -14.32
N ILE A 17 -3.63 12.79 -14.73
CA ILE A 17 -3.05 13.98 -15.39
C ILE A 17 -3.66 15.25 -14.80
N GLU A 18 -2.95 16.36 -14.90
CA GLU A 18 -3.47 17.71 -14.69
C GLU A 18 -3.70 18.37 -16.05
N ILE A 19 -4.86 19.01 -16.21
CA ILE A 19 -5.23 19.74 -17.44
C ILE A 19 -5.76 21.12 -17.10
N ARG A 20 -5.59 22.07 -18.03
CA ARG A 20 -6.25 23.38 -18.02
C ARG A 20 -7.17 23.46 -19.23
N LEU A 21 -8.36 24.03 -19.03
CA LEU A 21 -9.30 24.33 -20.11
C LEU A 21 -9.18 25.80 -20.48
N SER A 22 -9.02 26.08 -21.78
CA SER A 22 -9.12 27.44 -22.32
C SER A 22 -10.58 27.77 -22.60
N ASN A 23 -10.99 28.94 -22.12
CA ASN A 23 -12.27 29.59 -22.42
C ASN A 23 -12.05 30.84 -23.28
N GLU A 24 -11.09 30.80 -24.22
CA GLU A 24 -10.81 31.90 -25.13
C GLU A 24 -12.09 32.43 -25.79
N ILE A 25 -12.23 33.76 -25.76
CA ILE A 25 -13.35 34.49 -26.37
C ILE A 25 -13.35 34.19 -27.88
N GLY A 26 -14.45 33.64 -28.37
CA GLY A 26 -14.62 33.24 -29.77
C GLY A 26 -14.61 31.73 -30.02
N ARG A 27 -14.25 30.89 -29.04
CA ARG A 27 -14.41 29.42 -29.16
C ARG A 27 -15.80 28.98 -28.70
N ARG A 28 -16.47 28.16 -29.53
CA ARG A 28 -17.79 27.58 -29.23
C ARG A 28 -17.79 26.64 -28.02
N LEU A 29 -16.66 25.99 -27.71
CA LEU A 29 -16.54 25.02 -26.62
C LEU A 29 -15.15 25.13 -25.96
N PRO A 30 -15.04 24.89 -24.64
CA PRO A 30 -13.76 24.79 -23.96
C PRO A 30 -12.87 23.70 -24.56
N SER A 31 -11.56 23.96 -24.61
CA SER A 31 -10.57 23.05 -25.18
C SER A 31 -9.39 22.92 -24.24
N VAL A 32 -8.77 21.74 -24.22
CA VAL A 32 -7.60 21.49 -23.39
C VAL A 32 -6.41 22.31 -23.89
N MET A 33 -5.73 22.97 -22.96
CA MET A 33 -4.49 23.69 -23.23
C MET A 33 -3.30 22.74 -23.13
N ASN A 34 -2.79 22.29 -24.27
CA ASN A 34 -1.70 21.32 -24.34
C ASN A 34 -0.46 21.77 -23.53
N SER A 35 -0.12 23.06 -23.54
CA SER A 35 1.05 23.62 -22.81
C SER A 35 0.96 23.48 -21.28
N PHE A 36 -0.22 23.23 -20.73
CA PHE A 36 -0.45 23.06 -19.30
C PHE A 36 -0.87 21.64 -18.92
N THR A 37 -0.93 20.74 -19.89
CA THR A 37 -1.26 19.33 -19.65
C THR A 37 0.00 18.59 -19.22
N LYS A 38 -0.03 17.97 -18.04
CA LYS A 38 1.08 17.16 -17.52
C LYS A 38 0.58 15.93 -16.79
N ILE A 39 1.40 14.89 -16.74
CA ILE A 39 1.14 13.69 -15.94
C ILE A 39 1.40 13.94 -14.45
N THR A 40 0.62 13.32 -13.57
CA THR A 40 0.82 13.39 -12.12
C THR A 40 1.74 12.25 -11.66
N SER A 41 2.25 12.33 -10.43
CA SER A 41 2.96 11.18 -9.82
C SER A 41 2.09 9.93 -9.81
N LYS A 42 0.78 10.06 -9.50
CA LYS A 42 -0.18 8.96 -9.58
C LYS A 42 -0.32 8.40 -11.00
N GLY A 43 -0.31 9.26 -12.02
CA GLY A 43 -0.32 8.83 -13.42
C GLY A 43 0.93 8.06 -13.81
N ILE A 44 2.11 8.50 -13.36
CA ILE A 44 3.37 7.79 -13.55
C ILE A 44 3.32 6.43 -12.86
N ASP A 45 2.89 6.40 -11.60
CA ASP A 45 2.78 5.19 -10.79
C ASP A 45 1.73 4.21 -11.35
N PHE A 46 0.69 4.69 -12.05
CA PHE A 46 -0.29 3.85 -12.74
C PHE A 46 0.26 3.19 -14.01
N ILE A 47 1.14 3.88 -14.75
CA ILE A 47 1.74 3.35 -15.99
C ILE A 47 2.85 2.34 -15.65
N ARG A 48 3.55 2.55 -14.53
CA ARG A 48 4.57 1.61 -14.09
C ARG A 48 3.90 0.43 -13.39
N ASP A 49 4.22 -0.78 -13.86
CA ASP A 49 3.73 -2.04 -13.30
C ASP A 49 4.40 -2.40 -11.94
N ASP A 50 5.09 -1.44 -11.32
CA ASP A 50 5.81 -1.57 -10.05
C ASP A 50 5.11 -0.83 -8.88
N GLY A 51 3.96 -0.19 -9.14
CA GLY A 51 3.24 0.64 -8.15
C GLY A 51 3.94 1.99 -7.83
N GLY A 52 5.02 2.29 -8.55
CA GLY A 52 5.68 3.59 -8.61
C GLY A 52 6.33 4.08 -7.31
N LEU A 53 6.53 5.40 -7.21
CA LEU A 53 7.18 6.01 -6.04
C LEU A 53 6.36 5.82 -4.76
N GLY A 54 5.03 5.72 -4.88
CA GLY A 54 4.17 5.32 -3.76
C GLY A 54 4.52 3.95 -3.20
N ALA A 55 4.75 2.95 -4.06
CA ALA A 55 5.16 1.61 -3.62
C ALA A 55 6.56 1.60 -3.00
N ILE A 56 7.50 2.42 -3.49
CA ILE A 56 8.87 2.50 -2.97
C ILE A 56 8.94 3.25 -1.62
N LEU A 57 8.24 4.37 -1.49
CA LEU A 57 8.33 5.24 -0.31
C LEU A 57 7.40 4.80 0.83
N ASN A 58 6.31 4.11 0.51
CA ASN A 58 5.37 3.60 1.51
C ASN A 58 5.70 2.16 1.95
N VAL A 59 6.88 1.64 1.61
CA VAL A 59 7.41 0.42 2.23
C VAL A 59 7.67 0.71 3.71
N GLN A 60 6.71 0.34 4.56
CA GLN A 60 7.00 0.14 5.97
C GLN A 60 7.96 -1.04 6.09
N THR A 61 9.26 -0.73 6.12
CA THR A 61 10.29 -1.74 6.39
C THR A 61 10.19 -2.11 7.87
N ILE A 62 9.36 -3.12 8.19
CA ILE A 62 9.40 -3.74 9.51
C ILE A 62 10.70 -4.56 9.56
N LYS A 63 11.76 -3.96 10.11
CA LYS A 63 13.01 -4.66 10.39
C LYS A 63 12.78 -5.58 11.59
N PHE A 64 12.51 -6.86 11.32
CA PHE A 64 12.59 -7.90 12.33
C PHE A 64 14.07 -8.11 12.68
N HIS A 65 14.60 -7.32 13.61
CA HIS A 65 15.77 -7.73 14.37
C HIS A 65 15.39 -8.89 15.31
N ARG A 66 16.40 -9.62 15.82
CA ARG A 66 16.21 -10.77 16.74
C ARG A 66 15.23 -10.49 17.90
N ASP A 67 15.01 -9.22 18.24
CA ASP A 67 14.03 -8.73 19.20
C ASP A 67 12.57 -9.12 18.86
N ALA A 68 12.25 -9.43 17.60
CA ALA A 68 10.92 -9.89 17.19
C ALA A 68 10.55 -11.24 17.82
N VAL A 69 11.52 -12.12 18.04
CA VAL A 69 11.29 -13.40 18.75
C VAL A 69 10.92 -13.13 20.20
N ILE A 70 11.61 -12.20 20.85
CA ILE A 70 11.32 -11.79 22.24
C ILE A 70 9.89 -11.25 22.35
N ILE A 71 9.47 -10.39 21.42
CA ILE A 71 8.10 -9.84 21.41
C ILE A 71 7.06 -10.94 21.20
N LEU A 72 7.33 -11.93 20.35
CA LEU A 72 6.42 -13.06 20.12
C LEU A 72 6.35 -13.97 21.35
N GLU A 73 7.47 -14.23 22.02
CA GLU A 73 7.51 -14.99 23.28
C GLU A 73 6.73 -14.28 24.39
N ASP A 74 6.86 -12.95 24.50
CA ASP A 74 6.08 -12.13 25.42
C ASP A 74 4.58 -12.21 25.08
N LEU A 75 4.20 -12.01 23.82
CA LEU A 75 2.81 -12.14 23.35
C LEU A 75 2.23 -13.52 23.64
N ILE A 76 3.01 -14.59 23.50
CA ILE A 76 2.60 -15.96 23.86
C ILE A 76 2.40 -16.06 25.38
N ALA A 77 3.28 -15.46 26.18
CA ALA A 77 3.17 -15.49 27.63
C ALA A 77 1.90 -14.80 28.14
N ILE A 78 1.55 -13.63 27.58
CA ILE A 78 0.31 -12.89 27.90
C ILE A 78 -0.93 -13.37 27.14
N SER A 79 -0.81 -14.32 26.22
CA SER A 79 -1.96 -14.89 25.52
C SER A 79 -2.83 -15.72 26.47
N ASN A 80 -4.13 -15.79 26.18
CA ASN A 80 -5.11 -16.57 26.93
C ASN A 80 -5.09 -18.07 26.55
N MET A 81 -3.96 -18.56 26.05
CA MET A 81 -3.74 -19.95 25.68
C MET A 81 -3.47 -20.82 26.91
N ASN A 82 -3.72 -22.12 26.83
CA ASN A 82 -3.34 -23.06 27.88
C ASN A 82 -1.81 -23.31 27.88
N ASP A 83 -1.28 -23.86 28.97
CA ASP A 83 0.17 -23.98 29.17
C ASP A 83 0.86 -24.90 28.13
N GLU A 84 0.20 -25.99 27.71
CA GLU A 84 0.70 -26.87 26.64
C GLU A 84 0.82 -26.14 25.29
N GLN A 85 -0.15 -25.28 24.96
CA GLN A 85 -0.12 -24.48 23.74
C GLN A 85 0.98 -23.41 23.78
N LYS A 86 1.20 -22.79 24.95
CA LYS A 86 2.28 -21.81 25.15
C LYS A 86 3.65 -22.43 24.97
N GLU A 87 3.87 -23.60 25.57
CA GLU A 87 5.16 -24.32 25.50
C GLU A 87 5.47 -24.79 24.08
N LYS A 88 4.47 -25.34 23.38
CA LYS A 88 4.58 -25.71 21.97
C LYS A 88 4.89 -24.51 21.07
N ALA A 89 4.25 -23.37 21.32
CA ALA A 89 4.47 -22.15 20.53
C ALA A 89 5.89 -21.59 20.72
N LYS A 90 6.39 -21.56 21.97
CA LYS A 90 7.77 -21.13 22.26
C LYS A 90 8.82 -22.04 21.62
N SER A 91 8.68 -23.36 21.75
CA SER A 91 9.61 -24.31 21.12
C SER A 91 9.59 -24.18 19.60
N THR A 92 8.41 -24.07 18.99
CA THR A 92 8.29 -23.92 17.54
C THR A 92 8.95 -22.62 17.06
N LEU A 93 8.81 -21.50 17.80
CA LEU A 93 9.45 -20.24 17.44
C LEU A 93 10.98 -20.27 17.58
N GLY A 94 11.50 -20.92 18.61
CA GLY A 94 12.94 -21.03 18.85
C GLY A 94 13.68 -21.85 17.79
N ASP A 95 13.00 -22.86 17.24
CA ASP A 95 13.57 -23.77 16.24
C ASP A 95 13.40 -23.28 14.78
N MET A 96 12.67 -22.17 14.57
CA MET A 96 12.39 -21.64 13.23
C MET A 96 13.55 -20.83 12.65
N SER A 97 13.79 -20.97 11.34
CA SER A 97 14.71 -20.10 10.60
C SER A 97 14.19 -18.66 10.57
N THR A 98 15.08 -17.68 10.34
CA THR A 98 14.72 -16.26 10.19
C THR A 98 13.68 -16.02 9.09
N GLU A 99 13.67 -16.83 8.03
CA GLU A 99 12.66 -16.74 6.97
C GLU A 99 11.29 -17.25 7.44
N ALA A 100 11.26 -18.31 8.24
CA ALA A 100 10.02 -18.85 8.81
C ALA A 100 9.44 -17.93 9.89
N ILE A 101 10.28 -17.25 10.67
CA ILE A 101 9.82 -16.22 11.62
C ILE A 101 9.15 -15.07 10.88
N LYS A 102 9.70 -14.63 9.74
CA LYS A 102 9.12 -13.55 8.92
C LYS A 102 7.71 -13.89 8.43
N THR A 103 7.48 -15.12 7.97
CA THR A 103 6.15 -15.55 7.51
C THR A 103 5.15 -15.64 8.66
N VAL A 104 5.57 -16.12 9.83
CA VAL A 104 4.73 -16.12 11.05
C VAL A 104 4.35 -14.70 11.45
N VAL A 105 5.30 -13.76 11.49
CA VAL A 105 4.96 -12.39 11.88
C VAL A 105 4.07 -11.71 10.83
N GLN A 106 4.26 -11.96 9.54
CA GLN A 106 3.34 -11.47 8.52
C GLN A 106 1.92 -12.02 8.71
N ALA A 107 1.77 -13.31 9.02
CA ALA A 107 0.48 -13.93 9.28
C ALA A 107 -0.19 -13.35 10.53
N VAL A 108 0.56 -13.19 11.63
CA VAL A 108 0.05 -12.61 12.88
C VAL A 108 -0.32 -11.13 12.69
N THR A 109 0.50 -10.37 11.98
CA THR A 109 0.22 -8.95 11.69
C THR A 109 -1.04 -8.81 10.85
N THR A 110 -1.20 -9.67 9.83
CA THR A 110 -2.40 -9.68 8.98
C THR A 110 -3.64 -10.01 9.79
N ALA A 111 -3.60 -11.10 10.58
CA ALA A 111 -4.72 -11.50 11.43
C ALA A 111 -5.07 -10.47 12.50
N GLY A 112 -4.06 -9.85 13.13
CA GLY A 112 -4.23 -8.79 14.11
C GLY A 112 -4.86 -7.55 13.51
N LEU A 113 -4.41 -7.13 12.32
CA LEU A 113 -4.96 -5.97 11.62
C LEU A 113 -6.39 -6.22 11.15
N SER A 114 -6.71 -7.40 10.63
CA SER A 114 -8.10 -7.80 10.29
C SER A 114 -9.01 -7.68 11.52
N LYS A 115 -8.57 -8.22 12.66
CA LYS A 115 -9.33 -8.18 13.91
C LYS A 115 -9.50 -6.77 14.47
N LEU A 116 -8.50 -5.89 14.32
CA LEU A 116 -8.57 -4.48 14.71
C LEU A 116 -9.49 -3.66 13.80
N LEU A 117 -9.52 -3.96 12.50
CA LEU A 117 -10.35 -3.28 11.51
C LEU A 117 -11.77 -3.85 11.40
N GLY A 118 -12.09 -4.89 12.17
CA GLY A 118 -13.44 -5.47 12.24
C GLY A 118 -13.87 -6.26 11.00
N GLN A 119 -12.90 -6.82 10.25
CA GLN A 119 -13.17 -7.82 9.21
C GLN A 119 -13.03 -9.24 9.75
#